data_AF-A0A9Q0PPE9-F1
#
_entry.id   AF-A0A9Q0PPE9-F1
#
_cell.length_a   1.000
_cell.length_b   1.000
_cell.length_c   1.000
_cell.angle_alpha   90.00
_cell.angle_beta   90.00
_cell.angle_gamma   90.00
#
_symmetry.space_group_name_H-M   'P 1'
#
loop_
_entity.id
_entity.type
_entity.pdbx_description
1 polymer ?
#
loop_
_entity_poly.entity_id
_entity_poly.type
_entity_poly.pdbx_seq_one_letter_code
_entity_poly.pdbx_strand_id
1 'polypeptide(L)'
;MENAYPGSNILVVTLTNGESKRVEAQSDEETLEEAMGVLRDMFGPNIPNATDIIVPRWWNNRFQRGSYSNYPIISDNQDVHYIKAPVGRIFFTGEHTSERFSGYVHGGYLAGIDTSKSLLEEMRKQKERKSESQTFLLEPLLALTGSLEAVPSLHKCDIPYTTLS
;
A
#
# COMPACT_ATOMS: atom_id res chain seq x y z
N MET A 1 -12.87 -20.91 -19.73
CA MET A 1 -13.91 -20.54 -18.75
C MET A 1 -15.16 -21.41 -18.88
N GLU A 2 -15.46 -21.93 -20.08
CA GLU A 2 -16.61 -22.80 -20.39
C GLU A 2 -16.80 -24.00 -19.44
N ASN A 3 -15.71 -24.56 -18.90
CA ASN A 3 -15.74 -25.69 -17.97
C ASN A 3 -15.65 -25.33 -16.48
N ALA A 4 -15.57 -24.05 -16.12
CA ALA A 4 -15.44 -23.66 -14.72
C ALA A 4 -16.75 -23.90 -13.93
N TYR A 5 -17.90 -23.72 -14.60
CA TYR A 5 -19.23 -23.91 -14.01
C TYR A 5 -20.22 -24.49 -15.04
N PRO A 6 -20.12 -25.78 -15.40
CA PRO A 6 -21.02 -26.42 -16.36
C PRO A 6 -22.49 -26.31 -15.93
N GLY A 7 -23.37 -25.95 -16.87
CA GLY A 7 -24.82 -25.83 -16.62
C GLY A 7 -25.26 -24.59 -15.84
N SER A 8 -24.35 -23.67 -15.54
CA SER A 8 -24.66 -22.43 -14.80
C SER A 8 -25.48 -21.40 -15.59
N ASN A 9 -25.51 -21.52 -16.93
CA ASN A 9 -26.22 -20.60 -17.83
C ASN A 9 -25.84 -19.11 -17.61
N ILE A 10 -24.57 -18.86 -17.28
CA ILE A 10 -24.04 -17.50 -17.07
C ILE A 10 -23.44 -16.97 -18.37
N LEU A 11 -23.82 -15.74 -18.73
CA LEU A 11 -23.16 -14.96 -19.77
C LEU A 11 -22.30 -13.87 -19.15
N VAL A 12 -21.11 -13.68 -19.69
CA VAL A 12 -20.20 -12.60 -19.29
C VAL A 12 -20.02 -11.66 -20.47
N VAL A 13 -20.35 -10.39 -20.27
CA VAL A 13 -20.21 -9.34 -21.27
C VAL A 13 -19.14 -8.37 -20.80
N THR A 14 -18.26 -7.96 -21.72
CA THR A 14 -17.22 -6.98 -21.44
C THR A 14 -17.60 -5.64 -22.05
N LEU A 15 -17.72 -4.62 -21.21
CA LEU A 15 -17.90 -3.23 -21.64
C LEU A 15 -16.58 -2.49 -21.47
N THR A 16 -16.26 -1.62 -22.42
CA THR A 16 -15.00 -0.86 -22.42
C THR A 16 -15.25 0.62 -22.67
N ASN A 17 -14.31 1.46 -22.25
CA ASN A 17 -14.27 2.90 -22.54
C ASN A 17 -15.56 3.65 -22.17
N GLY A 18 -16.17 4.37 -23.11
CA GLY A 18 -17.36 5.17 -22.87
C GLY A 18 -18.58 4.33 -22.49
N GLU A 19 -18.71 3.13 -23.06
CA GLU A 19 -19.85 2.26 -22.80
C GLU A 19 -19.88 1.74 -21.37
N SER A 20 -18.71 1.47 -20.76
CA SER A 20 -18.69 1.08 -19.34
C SER A 20 -19.22 2.22 -18.46
N LYS A 21 -18.82 3.46 -18.72
CA LYS A 21 -19.30 4.63 -17.96
C LYS A 21 -20.79 4.92 -18.19
N ARG A 22 -21.28 4.74 -19.42
CA ARG A 22 -22.69 4.92 -19.76
C ARG A 22 -23.55 3.93 -18.99
N VAL A 23 -23.20 2.64 -19.05
CA VAL A 23 -23.94 1.58 -18.37
C VAL A 23 -23.85 1.72 -16.84
N GLU A 24 -22.69 2.11 -16.29
CA GLU A 24 -22.58 2.38 -14.85
C GLU A 24 -23.49 3.52 -14.35
N ALA A 25 -23.96 4.40 -15.25
CA ALA A 25 -24.87 5.49 -14.94
C ALA A 25 -26.37 5.13 -15.07
N GLN A 26 -26.68 3.92 -15.53
CA GLN A 26 -28.04 3.39 -15.69
C GLN A 26 -28.43 2.48 -14.51
N SER A 27 -29.73 2.18 -14.39
CA SER A 27 -30.20 1.16 -13.46
C SER A 27 -29.86 -0.25 -13.96
N ASP A 28 -29.88 -1.23 -13.05
CA ASP A 28 -29.63 -2.63 -13.43
C ASP A 28 -30.77 -3.17 -14.31
N GLU A 29 -32.01 -2.70 -14.09
CA GLU A 29 -33.19 -3.06 -14.89
C GLU A 29 -33.09 -2.55 -16.33
N GLU A 30 -32.71 -1.28 -16.52
CA GLU A 30 -32.48 -0.70 -17.85
C GLU A 30 -31.36 -1.45 -18.58
N THR A 31 -30.26 -1.75 -17.87
CA THR A 31 -29.13 -2.50 -18.42
C THR A 31 -29.54 -3.92 -18.82
N LEU A 32 -30.35 -4.59 -18.00
CA LEU A 32 -30.87 -5.93 -18.27
C LEU A 32 -31.79 -5.93 -19.50
N GLU A 33 -32.66 -4.93 -19.64
CA GLU A 33 -33.55 -4.79 -20.79
C GLU A 33 -32.74 -4.57 -22.08
N GLU A 34 -31.78 -3.64 -22.08
CA GLU A 34 -30.87 -3.39 -23.20
C GLU A 34 -30.12 -4.69 -23.60
N ALA A 35 -29.53 -5.38 -22.62
CA ALA A 35 -28.79 -6.62 -22.86
C ALA A 35 -29.68 -7.73 -23.43
N MET A 36 -30.88 -7.92 -22.88
CA MET A 36 -31.84 -8.91 -23.39
C MET A 36 -32.36 -8.56 -24.79
N GLY A 37 -32.46 -7.27 -25.13
CA GLY A 37 -32.74 -6.81 -26.49
C GLY A 37 -31.69 -7.32 -27.48
N VAL A 38 -30.42 -7.03 -27.20
CA VAL A 38 -29.28 -7.49 -28.03
C VAL A 38 -29.26 -9.02 -28.14
N LEU A 39 -29.46 -9.75 -27.04
CA LEU A 39 -29.47 -11.21 -27.06
C LEU A 39 -30.62 -11.78 -27.92
N ARG A 40 -31.82 -11.16 -27.88
CA ARG A 40 -32.94 -11.58 -28.74
C ARG A 40 -32.69 -11.27 -30.21
N ASP A 41 -32.00 -10.17 -30.51
CA ASP A 41 -31.60 -9.85 -31.89
C ASP A 41 -30.59 -10.88 -32.42
N MET A 42 -29.68 -11.36 -31.58
CA MET A 42 -28.67 -12.35 -31.94
C MET A 42 -29.22 -13.79 -32.04
N PHE A 43 -30.05 -14.19 -31.09
CA PHE A 43 -30.46 -15.60 -30.89
C PHE A 43 -31.94 -15.86 -31.15
N GLY A 44 -32.70 -14.83 -31.49
CA GLY A 44 -34.13 -14.89 -31.76
C GLY A 44 -35.01 -14.54 -30.55
N PRO A 45 -36.30 -14.25 -30.78
CA PRO A 45 -37.18 -13.68 -29.76
C PRO A 45 -37.57 -14.65 -28.63
N ASN A 46 -37.37 -15.97 -28.84
CA ASN A 46 -37.87 -17.02 -27.95
C ASN A 46 -36.86 -17.44 -26.87
N ILE A 47 -35.74 -16.73 -26.71
CA ILE A 47 -34.82 -16.99 -25.60
C ILE A 47 -35.47 -16.62 -24.26
N PRO A 48 -35.19 -17.35 -23.17
CA PRO A 48 -35.69 -17.00 -21.85
C PRO A 48 -35.06 -15.68 -21.36
N ASN A 49 -35.77 -14.97 -20.48
CA ASN A 49 -35.20 -13.83 -19.77
C ASN A 49 -34.10 -14.30 -18.81
N ALA A 50 -33.04 -13.50 -18.67
CA ALA A 50 -32.09 -13.71 -17.59
C ALA A 50 -32.78 -13.51 -16.24
N THR A 51 -32.39 -14.31 -15.25
CA THR A 51 -32.98 -14.26 -13.90
C THR A 51 -32.42 -13.13 -13.06
N ASP A 52 -31.20 -12.68 -13.37
CA ASP A 52 -30.49 -11.63 -12.63
C ASP A 52 -29.36 -11.03 -13.48
N ILE A 53 -28.88 -9.85 -13.10
CA ILE A 53 -27.68 -9.22 -13.65
C ILE A 53 -26.82 -8.66 -12.52
N ILE A 54 -25.51 -8.74 -12.70
CA ILE A 54 -24.55 -8.03 -11.85
C ILE A 54 -23.78 -7.07 -12.74
N VAL A 55 -23.90 -5.77 -12.45
CA VAL A 55 -23.16 -4.70 -13.14
C VAL A 55 -22.16 -4.08 -12.16
N PRO A 56 -20.88 -4.49 -12.22
CA PRO A 56 -19.85 -3.89 -11.38
C PRO A 56 -19.62 -2.42 -11.76
N ARG A 57 -19.82 -1.53 -10.79
CA ARG A 57 -19.67 -0.08 -10.98
C ARG A 57 -18.30 0.43 -10.52
N TRP A 58 -17.23 -0.06 -11.17
CA TRP A 58 -15.84 0.20 -10.76
C TRP A 58 -15.48 1.69 -10.85
N TRP A 59 -15.96 2.39 -11.87
CA TRP A 59 -15.69 3.82 -12.06
C TRP A 59 -16.33 4.67 -10.96
N ASN A 60 -17.59 4.39 -10.64
CA ASN A 60 -18.35 5.14 -9.62
C ASN A 60 -18.05 4.68 -8.19
N ASN A 61 -17.42 3.51 -7.99
CA ASN A 61 -17.05 3.03 -6.67
C ASN A 61 -15.99 3.94 -6.03
N ARG A 62 -16.34 4.54 -4.89
CA ARG A 62 -15.48 5.46 -4.12
C ARG A 62 -14.12 4.87 -3.70
N PHE A 63 -13.98 3.56 -3.63
CA PHE A 63 -12.77 2.86 -3.19
C PHE A 63 -11.88 2.38 -4.35
N GLN A 64 -12.41 2.37 -5.58
CA GLN A 64 -11.72 1.80 -6.75
C GLN A 64 -11.47 2.86 -7.83
N ARG A 65 -12.48 3.67 -8.15
CA ARG A 65 -12.42 4.78 -9.13
C ARG A 65 -11.90 4.34 -10.51
N GLY A 66 -12.14 3.09 -10.88
CA GLY A 66 -11.61 2.45 -12.09
C GLY A 66 -11.40 0.95 -11.89
N SER A 67 -11.11 0.25 -12.99
CA SER A 67 -10.89 -1.20 -12.97
C SER A 67 -9.46 -1.56 -12.59
N TYR A 68 -8.49 -0.98 -13.28
CA TYR A 68 -7.06 -1.22 -13.11
C TYR A 68 -6.26 -0.12 -13.80
N SER A 69 -5.00 0.01 -13.42
CA SER A 69 -4.06 0.95 -14.04
C SER A 69 -3.79 0.61 -15.50
N ASN A 70 -3.85 1.63 -16.36
CA ASN A 70 -3.43 1.56 -17.76
C ASN A 70 -2.58 2.80 -18.05
N TYR A 71 -1.28 2.60 -18.27
CA TYR A 71 -0.35 3.70 -18.51
C TYR A 71 -0.53 4.23 -19.94
N PRO A 72 -0.76 5.54 -20.12
CA PRO A 72 -0.87 6.12 -21.45
C PRO A 72 0.45 5.97 -22.21
N ILE A 73 0.40 6.07 -23.54
CA ILE A 73 1.58 5.93 -24.42
C ILE A 73 2.70 6.91 -24.06
N ILE A 74 2.37 8.03 -23.42
CA ILE A 74 3.32 9.07 -22.99
C ILE A 74 4.00 8.77 -21.65
N SER A 75 3.61 7.72 -20.93
CA SER A 75 4.23 7.38 -19.65
C SER A 75 5.60 6.77 -19.86
N ASP A 76 6.54 7.22 -19.03
CA ASP A 76 7.89 6.66 -18.96
C ASP A 76 7.97 5.65 -17.79
N ASN A 77 8.90 4.70 -17.85
CA ASN A 77 9.17 3.76 -16.76
C ASN A 77 9.50 4.50 -15.45
N GLN A 78 10.03 5.72 -15.57
CA GLN A 78 10.31 6.59 -14.43
C GLN A 78 9.04 6.98 -13.63
N ASP A 79 7.85 7.01 -14.26
CA ASP A 79 6.59 7.31 -13.59
C ASP A 79 6.25 6.26 -12.52
N VAL A 80 6.52 4.98 -12.83
CA VAL A 80 6.30 3.88 -11.87
C VAL A 80 7.21 4.04 -10.65
N HIS A 81 8.46 4.45 -10.87
CA HIS A 81 9.40 4.74 -9.78
C HIS A 81 8.93 5.91 -8.91
N TYR A 82 8.38 6.97 -9.51
CA TYR A 82 7.86 8.11 -8.77
C TYR A 82 6.64 7.73 -7.92
N ILE A 83 5.69 6.97 -8.49
CA ILE A 83 4.49 6.54 -7.77
C ILE A 83 4.83 5.58 -6.61
N LYS A 84 5.87 4.76 -6.78
CA LYS A 84 6.34 3.81 -5.75
C LYS A 84 7.20 4.47 -4.66
N ALA A 85 7.74 5.66 -4.90
CA ALA A 85 8.70 6.29 -4.00
C ALA A 85 8.09 6.58 -2.61
N PRO A 86 8.74 6.18 -1.51
CA PRO A 86 8.22 6.44 -0.17
C PRO A 86 8.30 7.93 0.19
N VAL A 87 7.35 8.39 1.01
CA VAL A 87 7.33 9.74 1.58
C VAL A 87 7.46 9.64 3.09
N GLY A 88 8.67 9.87 3.60
CA GLY A 88 8.99 9.71 5.01
C GLY A 88 8.81 8.25 5.46
N ARG A 89 7.81 7.98 6.31
CA ARG A 89 7.46 6.62 6.78
C ARG A 89 6.29 6.00 6.03
N ILE A 90 5.84 6.64 4.94
CA ILE A 90 4.71 6.17 4.13
C ILE A 90 5.28 5.49 2.90
N PHE A 91 4.87 4.24 2.68
CA PHE A 91 5.28 3.42 1.53
C PHE A 91 4.04 3.10 0.68
N PHE A 92 4.22 3.09 -0.64
CA PHE A 92 3.15 2.85 -1.60
C PHE A 92 3.33 1.48 -2.25
N THR A 93 2.22 0.75 -2.38
CA THR A 93 2.19 -0.57 -3.01
C THR A 93 0.83 -0.80 -3.65
N GLY A 94 0.77 -1.74 -4.59
CA GLY A 94 -0.42 -2.07 -5.36
C GLY A 94 -0.05 -2.47 -6.78
N GLU A 95 -1.04 -2.86 -7.58
CA GLU A 95 -0.80 -3.28 -8.98
C GLU A 95 -0.16 -2.15 -9.79
N HIS A 96 -0.56 -0.91 -9.53
CA HIS A 96 -0.03 0.30 -10.15
C HIS A 96 1.47 0.50 -9.89
N THR A 97 2.03 -0.05 -8.81
CA THR A 97 3.46 0.08 -8.48
C THR A 97 4.34 -1.03 -9.09
N SER A 98 3.75 -1.96 -9.84
CA SER A 98 4.49 -3.01 -10.55
C SER A 98 4.81 -2.57 -11.98
N GLU A 99 6.09 -2.38 -12.28
CA GLU A 99 6.55 -1.98 -13.61
C GLU A 99 6.22 -3.04 -14.69
N ARG A 100 6.43 -4.31 -14.35
CA ARG A 100 6.27 -5.43 -15.32
C ARG A 100 4.86 -5.98 -15.41
N PHE A 101 4.08 -5.86 -14.33
CA PHE A 101 2.80 -6.55 -14.18
C PHE A 101 1.69 -5.60 -13.73
N SER A 102 1.73 -4.35 -14.19
CA SER A 102 0.68 -3.38 -13.90
C SER A 102 -0.67 -3.86 -14.40
N GLY A 103 -1.72 -3.61 -13.62
CA GLY A 103 -3.08 -4.06 -13.89
C GLY A 103 -3.37 -5.54 -13.59
N TYR A 104 -2.36 -6.32 -13.16
CA TYR A 104 -2.54 -7.73 -12.81
C TYR A 104 -2.51 -7.98 -11.30
N VAL A 105 -3.28 -8.98 -10.86
CA VAL A 105 -3.35 -9.42 -9.45
C VAL A 105 -1.97 -9.80 -8.89
N HIS A 106 -1.19 -10.59 -9.65
CA HIS A 106 0.14 -11.00 -9.22
C HIS A 106 1.13 -9.83 -9.18
N GLY A 107 0.91 -8.78 -9.99
CA GLY A 107 1.69 -7.54 -9.91
C GLY A 107 1.52 -6.85 -8.56
N GLY A 108 0.28 -6.72 -8.09
CA GLY A 108 0.00 -6.17 -6.75
C GLY A 108 0.56 -7.04 -5.62
N TYR A 109 0.46 -8.36 -5.75
CA TYR A 109 1.02 -9.31 -4.78
C TYR A 109 2.55 -9.17 -4.65
N LEU A 110 3.27 -9.20 -5.77
CA LEU A 110 4.73 -9.09 -5.79
C LEU A 110 5.20 -7.70 -5.32
N ALA A 111 4.52 -6.63 -5.75
CA ALA A 111 4.82 -5.28 -5.29
C ALA A 111 4.67 -5.15 -3.76
N GLY A 112 3.67 -5.82 -3.16
CA GLY A 112 3.48 -5.87 -1.72
C GLY A 112 4.65 -6.52 -0.98
N ILE A 113 5.17 -7.63 -1.50
CA ILE A 113 6.35 -8.31 -0.94
C ILE A 113 7.57 -7.38 -1.00
N ASP A 114 7.83 -6.75 -2.15
CA ASP A 114 9.00 -5.90 -2.34
C ASP A 114 8.96 -4.65 -1.47
N THR A 115 7.77 -4.03 -1.37
CA THR A 115 7.56 -2.86 -0.52
C THR A 115 7.72 -3.21 0.96
N SER A 116 7.24 -4.39 1.38
CA SER A 116 7.41 -4.87 2.75
C SER A 116 8.88 -5.10 3.10
N LYS A 117 9.67 -5.69 2.19
CA LYS A 117 11.12 -5.82 2.38
C LYS A 117 11.80 -4.46 2.52
N SER A 118 11.44 -3.51 1.67
CA SER A 118 11.99 -2.15 1.71
C SER A 118 11.68 -1.43 3.02
N LEU A 119 10.46 -1.60 3.54
CA LEU A 119 10.03 -1.09 4.84
C LEU A 119 10.85 -1.71 5.99
N LEU A 120 11.03 -3.03 5.99
CA LEU A 120 11.80 -3.73 7.04
C LEU A 120 13.26 -3.26 7.06
N GLU A 121 13.89 -3.10 5.89
CA GLU A 121 15.24 -2.56 5.79
C GLU A 121 15.33 -1.14 6.34
N GLU A 122 14.37 -0.27 6.01
CA GLU A 122 14.37 1.09 6.53
C GLU A 122 14.16 1.12 8.05
N MET A 123 13.26 0.29 8.59
CA MET A 123 13.07 0.15 10.03
C MET A 123 14.35 -0.30 10.74
N ARG A 124 15.10 -1.23 10.13
CA ARG A 124 16.39 -1.70 10.66
C ARG A 124 17.42 -0.57 10.70
N LYS A 125 17.57 0.17 9.60
CA LYS A 125 18.48 1.32 9.50
C LYS A 125 18.12 2.44 10.47
N GLN A 126 16.83 2.71 10.68
CA GLN A 126 16.38 3.68 11.68
C GLN A 126 16.78 3.26 13.10
N LYS A 127 16.69 1.96 13.41
CA LYS A 127 17.11 1.41 14.71
C LYS A 127 18.62 1.55 14.91
N GLU A 128 19.42 1.25 13.89
CA GLU A 128 20.88 1.41 13.90
C GLU A 128 21.27 2.88 14.12
N ARG A 129 20.73 3.81 13.33
CA ARG A 129 20.98 5.26 13.49
C ARG A 129 20.61 5.78 14.87
N LYS A 130 19.51 5.30 15.45
CA LYS A 130 19.08 5.69 16.81
C LYS A 130 20.03 5.15 17.87
N SER A 131 20.51 3.92 17.71
CA SER A 131 21.51 3.31 18.61
C SER A 131 22.82 4.09 18.56
N GLU A 132 23.33 4.37 17.36
CA GLU A 132 24.57 5.15 17.16
C GLU A 132 24.46 6.55 17.77
N SER A 133 23.33 7.24 17.53
CA SER A 133 23.08 8.55 18.13
C SER A 133 23.01 8.49 19.66
N GLN A 134 22.42 7.45 20.25
CA GLN A 134 22.41 7.27 21.71
C GLN A 134 23.81 7.00 22.27
N THR A 135 24.60 6.14 21.63
CA THR A 135 25.99 5.88 22.02
C THR A 135 26.81 7.17 21.97
N PHE A 136 26.68 7.94 20.88
CA PHE A 136 27.37 9.22 20.72
C PHE A 136 26.99 10.27 21.78
N LEU A 137 25.74 10.27 22.27
CA LEU A 137 25.31 11.16 23.35
C LEU A 137 25.77 10.68 24.73
N LEU A 138 25.81 9.37 24.96
CA LEU A 138 26.13 8.78 26.27
C LEU A 138 27.65 8.74 26.55
N GLU A 139 28.49 8.51 25.54
CA GLU A 139 29.94 8.42 25.75
C GLU A 139 30.57 9.69 26.35
N PRO A 140 30.29 10.91 25.84
CA PRO A 140 30.81 12.14 26.45
C PRO A 140 30.31 12.37 27.88
N LEU A 141 29.04 12.02 28.15
CA LEU A 141 28.44 12.12 29.48
C LEU A 141 29.09 11.16 30.47
N LEU A 142 29.32 9.91 30.06
CA LEU A 142 30.01 8.90 30.87
C LEU A 142 31.45 9.31 31.14
N ALA A 143 32.17 9.85 30.14
CA ALA A 143 33.53 10.38 30.30
C ALA A 143 33.62 11.52 31.33
N LEU A 144 32.61 12.40 31.39
CA LEU A 144 32.52 13.46 32.39
C LEU A 144 32.28 12.92 33.81
N THR A 145 31.50 11.84 33.96
CA THR A 145 31.25 11.22 35.28
C THR A 145 32.40 10.34 35.77
N GLY A 146 33.14 9.67 34.88
CA GLY A 146 34.30 8.85 35.22
C GLY A 146 35.51 9.65 35.69
N SER A 147 35.54 10.96 35.43
CA SER A 147 36.62 11.85 35.89
C SER A 147 36.45 12.37 37.32
N LEU A 148 35.38 11.98 38.04
CA LEU A 148 35.15 12.35 39.44
C LEU A 148 35.70 11.32 40.46
N GLU A 149 36.24 10.18 40.03
CA GLU A 149 36.89 9.20 40.91
C GLU A 149 38.42 9.32 40.87
N ALA A 150 38.97 10.49 41.19
CA ALA A 150 40.39 10.63 41.55
C ALA A 150 40.64 11.91 42.34
N VAL A 151 40.17 11.97 43.58
CA VAL A 151 40.74 12.87 44.60
C VAL A 151 41.28 11.99 45.72
N PRO A 152 42.61 11.84 45.88
CA PRO A 152 43.18 11.11 47.00
C PRO A 152 42.91 11.88 48.30
N SER A 153 42.31 11.19 49.26
CA SER A 153 42.37 11.42 50.72
C SER A 153 42.58 12.87 51.18
N LEU A 154 41.51 13.50 51.67
CA LEU A 154 41.58 14.65 52.57
C LEU A 154 42.45 14.26 53.78
N HIS A 155 43.55 14.98 53.98
CA HIS A 155 44.29 14.91 55.24
C HIS A 155 43.36 15.28 56.40
N LYS A 156 43.32 14.43 57.43
CA LYS A 156 42.77 14.78 58.74
C LYS A 156 43.60 15.93 59.31
N CYS A 157 43.04 17.13 59.34
CA CYS A 157 43.53 18.19 60.21
C CYS A 157 43.01 17.91 61.62
N ASP A 158 43.93 17.51 62.51
CA ASP A 158 43.66 17.44 63.94
C ASP A 158 43.50 18.86 64.49
N ILE A 159 42.38 19.13 65.17
CA ILE A 159 42.11 20.39 65.85
C ILE A 159 42.49 20.21 67.33
N PRO A 160 43.44 20.98 67.88
CA PRO A 160 43.72 20.94 69.31
C PRO A 160 42.60 21.64 70.09
N TYR A 161 41.95 20.92 70.99
CA TYR A 161 41.06 21.52 71.99
C TYR A 161 41.91 22.15 73.10
N THR A 162 41.91 23.48 73.18
CA THR A 162 42.39 24.21 74.37
C THR A 162 41.22 24.40 75.34
N THR A 163 41.38 23.89 76.56
CA THR A 163 40.52 24.15 77.72
C THR A 163 40.65 25.60 78.17
N LEU A 164 39.52 26.28 78.43
CA LEU A 164 39.45 27.41 79.35
C LEU A 164 38.13 27.37 80.15
N SER A 165 38.27 27.82 81.39
CA SER A 165 37.41 27.76 82.60
C SER A 165 35.94 28.10 82.45
#